data_AF-A0A957G7G3-F1
#
_entry.id   AF-A0A957G7G3-F1
#
_cell.length_a   1.000
_cell.length_b   1.000
_cell.length_c   1.000
_cell.angle_alpha   90.00
_cell.angle_beta   90.00
_cell.angle_gamma   90.00
#
_symmetry.space_group_name_H-M   'P 1'
#
loop_
_entity.id
_entity.type
_entity.pdbx_description
1 polymer ?
#
loop_
_entity_poly.entity_id
_entity_poly.type
_entity_poly.pdbx_seq_one_letter_code
_entity_poly.pdbx_strand_id
1 'polypeptide(L)'
;PQVVPTPAGATLLTLPTPAGTPHLVRLLTYLPGKPLGQYRPHRPRLLRHLGHTLGHLDAALAEFPWPAQAAAQRYLAWDLQHAAAITGHYLAHIADPGRAALVDQLRQQFLADAAPHLPHLRRSLIHSDANDYNVLVHNQAVSGLID
;
A
#
# COMPACT_ATOMS: atom_id res chain seq x y z
N PRO A 1 -12.83 -2.71 5.80
CA PRO A 1 -13.41 -4.06 5.64
C PRO A 1 -13.03 -4.96 6.82
N GLN A 2 -13.89 -5.93 7.17
CA GLN A 2 -13.64 -6.88 8.25
C GLN A 2 -13.45 -8.29 7.66
N VAL A 3 -12.58 -9.08 8.26
CA VAL A 3 -12.39 -10.48 7.84
C VAL A 3 -13.58 -11.31 8.28
N VAL A 4 -14.15 -12.08 7.34
CA VAL A 4 -15.24 -13.01 7.60
C VAL A 4 -14.64 -14.41 7.79
N PRO A 5 -14.70 -15.00 8.98
CA PRO A 5 -14.16 -16.33 9.22
C PRO A 5 -15.03 -17.41 8.57
N THR A 6 -14.45 -18.58 8.33
CA THR A 6 -15.21 -19.77 7.95
C THR A 6 -16.08 -20.27 9.10
N PRO A 7 -17.03 -21.19 8.85
CA PRO A 7 -17.76 -21.87 9.92
C PRO A 7 -16.87 -22.55 10.96
N ALA A 8 -15.63 -22.91 10.58
CA ALA A 8 -14.62 -23.49 11.46
C ALA A 8 -13.71 -22.45 12.15
N GLY A 9 -13.95 -21.15 11.95
CA GLY A 9 -13.21 -20.05 12.58
C GLY A 9 -11.93 -19.61 11.84
N ALA A 10 -11.57 -20.24 10.72
CA ALA A 10 -10.36 -19.86 9.98
C ALA A 10 -10.56 -18.54 9.21
N THR A 11 -9.54 -17.67 9.21
CA THR A 11 -9.56 -16.35 8.54
C THR A 11 -8.78 -16.32 7.21
N LEU A 12 -7.99 -17.36 6.96
CA LEU A 12 -7.23 -17.57 5.73
C LEU A 12 -7.29 -19.05 5.38
N LEU A 13 -7.64 -19.35 4.14
CA LEU A 13 -7.73 -20.71 3.61
C LEU A 13 -6.66 -20.95 2.56
N THR A 14 -6.15 -22.17 2.52
CA THR A 14 -5.28 -22.65 1.44
C THR A 14 -6.11 -23.59 0.58
N LEU A 15 -6.49 -23.14 -0.62
CA LEU A 15 -7.31 -23.92 -1.54
C LEU A 15 -6.45 -24.51 -2.66
N PRO A 16 -6.63 -25.79 -3.02
CA PRO A 16 -5.94 -26.38 -4.16
C PRO A 16 -6.41 -25.73 -5.46
N THR A 17 -5.55 -25.73 -6.47
CA THR A 17 -5.89 -25.28 -7.83
C THR A 17 -5.61 -26.38 -8.84
N PRO A 18 -6.26 -26.35 -10.02
CA PRO A 18 -5.95 -27.28 -11.12
C PRO A 18 -4.48 -27.25 -11.56
N ALA A 19 -3.77 -26.15 -11.34
CA ALA A 19 -2.36 -25.98 -11.66
C ALA A 19 -1.40 -26.60 -10.62
N GLY A 20 -1.93 -27.17 -9.53
CA GLY A 20 -1.14 -27.79 -8.46
C GLY A 20 -0.53 -26.81 -7.45
N THR A 21 -0.50 -25.51 -7.75
CA THR A 21 -0.09 -24.46 -6.80
C THR A 21 -1.29 -24.00 -5.98
N PRO A 22 -1.30 -24.17 -4.65
CA PRO A 22 -2.44 -23.75 -3.84
C PRO A 22 -2.54 -22.21 -3.76
N HIS A 23 -3.76 -21.69 -3.62
CA HIS A 23 -4.03 -20.27 -3.44
C HIS A 23 -4.45 -19.98 -1.99
N LEU A 24 -3.98 -18.84 -1.47
CA LEU A 24 -4.46 -18.29 -0.21
C LEU A 24 -5.72 -17.46 -0.44
N VAL A 25 -6.79 -17.72 0.30
CA VAL A 25 -8.09 -17.08 0.14
C VAL A 25 -8.59 -16.58 1.49
N ARG A 26 -9.02 -15.31 1.54
CA ARG A 26 -9.73 -14.70 2.67
C ARG A 26 -11.01 -14.05 2.18
N LEU A 27 -12.04 -14.04 3.02
CA LEU A 27 -13.30 -13.32 2.74
C LEU A 27 -13.33 -12.03 3.56
N LEU A 28 -13.76 -10.94 2.93
CA LEU A 28 -13.88 -9.62 3.56
C LEU A 28 -15.32 -9.13 3.43
N THR A 29 -15.79 -8.37 4.41
CA THR A 29 -17.06 -7.63 4.30
C THR A 29 -16.98 -6.57 3.23
N TYR A 30 -18.08 -6.39 2.50
CA TYR A 30 -18.21 -5.29 1.54
C TYR A 30 -18.25 -3.95 2.28
N LEU A 31 -17.50 -2.96 1.79
CA LEU A 31 -17.58 -1.59 2.27
C LEU A 31 -18.40 -0.73 1.31
N PRO A 32 -19.46 -0.05 1.78
CA PRO A 32 -20.23 0.85 0.94
C PRO A 32 -19.42 2.09 0.57
N GLY A 33 -19.57 2.52 -0.68
CA GLY A 33 -18.91 3.69 -1.23
C GLY A 33 -18.63 3.52 -2.71
N LYS A 34 -18.19 4.61 -3.35
CA LYS A 34 -17.66 4.57 -4.72
C LYS A 34 -16.17 4.87 -4.68
N PRO A 35 -15.33 4.21 -5.49
CA PRO A 35 -13.93 4.61 -5.62
C PRO A 35 -13.82 6.11 -5.94
N LEU A 36 -12.87 6.80 -5.30
CA LEU A 36 -12.61 8.23 -5.50
C LEU A 36 -12.39 8.57 -6.98
N GLY A 37 -11.72 7.69 -7.73
CA GLY A 37 -11.47 7.81 -9.16
C GLY A 37 -12.76 7.88 -9.98
N GLN A 38 -13.84 7.26 -9.50
CA GLN A 38 -15.17 7.27 -10.11
C GLN A 38 -16.12 8.32 -9.50
N TYR A 39 -15.70 9.01 -8.44
CA TYR A 39 -16.51 10.02 -7.77
C TYR A 39 -16.17 11.41 -8.30
N ARG A 40 -17.17 12.19 -8.74
CA ARG A 40 -17.00 13.59 -9.15
C ARG A 40 -18.17 14.46 -8.65
N PRO A 41 -17.93 15.76 -8.43
CA PRO A 41 -16.65 16.47 -8.50
C PRO A 41 -15.79 16.26 -7.24
N HIS A 42 -14.47 16.41 -7.37
CA HIS A 42 -13.54 16.45 -6.24
C HIS A 42 -13.55 17.83 -5.58
N ARG A 43 -14.56 18.09 -4.75
CA ARG A 43 -14.67 19.37 -4.04
C ARG A 43 -13.52 19.54 -3.04
N PRO A 44 -13.07 20.79 -2.75
CA PRO A 44 -12.01 21.04 -1.77
C PRO A 44 -12.28 20.45 -0.37
N ARG A 45 -13.55 20.30 0.02
CA ARG A 45 -13.93 19.62 1.28
C ARG A 45 -13.55 18.13 1.27
N LEU A 46 -13.79 17.42 0.17
CA LEU A 46 -13.47 16.00 0.03
C LEU A 46 -11.95 15.78 0.07
N LEU A 47 -11.18 16.60 -0.65
CA LEU A 47 -9.71 16.49 -0.66
C LEU A 47 -9.10 16.78 0.71
N ARG A 48 -9.63 17.78 1.45
CA ARG A 48 -9.24 18.01 2.85
C ARG A 48 -9.57 16.84 3.76
N HIS A 49 -10.76 16.25 3.58
CA HIS A 49 -11.14 15.06 4.34
C HIS A 49 -10.24 13.86 4.03
N LEU A 50 -9.86 13.67 2.76
CA LEU A 50 -8.90 12.64 2.36
C LEU A 50 -7.56 12.80 3.08
N GLY A 51 -6.97 14.01 3.04
CA GLY A 51 -5.72 14.28 3.75
C GLY A 51 -5.84 14.04 5.26
N HIS A 52 -6.95 14.45 5.87
CA HIS A 52 -7.21 14.20 7.29
C HIS A 52 -7.33 12.71 7.62
N THR A 53 -8.07 11.94 6.81
CA THR A 53 -8.23 10.49 6.99
C THR A 53 -6.90 9.75 6.86
N LEU A 54 -6.08 10.08 5.87
CA LEU A 54 -4.76 9.47 5.70
C LEU A 54 -3.80 9.84 6.84
N GLY A 55 -3.78 11.11 7.25
CA GLY A 55 -2.96 11.53 8.41
C GLY A 55 -3.39 10.86 9.71
N HIS A 56 -4.69 10.64 9.92
CA HIS A 56 -5.20 9.90 11.07
C HIS A 56 -4.80 8.41 11.02
N LEU A 57 -4.85 7.79 9.84
CA LEU A 57 -4.38 6.42 9.66
C LEU A 57 -2.88 6.29 9.97
N ASP A 58 -2.05 7.19 9.44
CA ASP A 58 -0.60 7.18 9.67
C ASP A 58 -0.26 7.35 11.16
N ALA A 59 -0.99 8.22 11.87
CA ALA A 59 -0.82 8.40 13.32
C ALA A 59 -1.17 7.10 14.08
N ALA A 60 -2.30 6.47 13.75
CA ALA A 60 -2.69 5.21 14.37
C ALA A 60 -1.72 4.06 14.07
N LEU A 61 -1.16 4.01 12.86
CA LEU A 61 -0.15 3.01 12.47
C LEU A 61 1.22 3.27 13.09
N ALA A 62 1.56 4.50 13.43
CA ALA A 62 2.78 4.82 14.17
C ALA A 62 2.74 4.31 15.62
N GLU A 63 1.55 4.22 16.22
CA GLU A 63 1.32 3.73 17.58
C GLU A 63 1.09 2.21 17.66
N PHE A 64 1.21 1.49 16.54
CA PHE A 64 0.91 0.06 16.49
C PHE A 64 1.82 -0.76 17.43
N PRO A 65 1.35 -1.80 18.13
CA PRO A 65 2.18 -2.51 19.10
C PRO A 65 3.42 -3.18 18.48
N TRP A 66 4.52 -3.20 19.24
CA TRP A 66 5.83 -3.71 18.79
C TRP A 66 5.82 -5.13 18.20
N PRO A 67 5.07 -6.13 18.74
CA PRO A 67 5.01 -7.46 18.12
C PRO A 67 4.41 -7.45 16.70
N ALA A 68 3.45 -6.56 16.44
CA ALA A 68 2.85 -6.41 15.12
C ALA A 68 3.75 -5.63 14.15
N GLN A 69 4.49 -4.63 14.64
CA GLN A 69 5.52 -3.95 13.86
C GLN A 69 6.65 -4.91 13.45
N ALA A 70 7.11 -5.77 14.37
CA ALA A 70 8.16 -6.74 14.10
C ALA A 70 7.75 -7.77 13.03
N ALA A 71 6.50 -8.26 13.05
CA ALA A 71 5.97 -9.14 12.01
C ALA A 71 5.93 -8.45 10.62
N ALA A 72 5.85 -7.13 10.58
CA ALA A 72 5.86 -6.33 9.37
C ALA A 72 7.27 -5.93 8.90
N GLN A 73 8.33 -6.23 9.65
CA GLN A 73 9.73 -6.05 9.23
C GLN A 73 10.25 -7.16 8.30
N ARG A 74 9.37 -8.06 7.83
CA ARG A 74 9.72 -9.02 6.80
C ARG A 74 10.09 -8.30 5.51
N TYR A 75 11.05 -8.84 4.76
CA TYR A 75 11.38 -8.31 3.44
C TYR A 75 10.18 -8.41 2.50
N LEU A 76 9.81 -7.28 1.89
CA LEU A 76 8.74 -7.17 0.91
C LEU A 76 9.26 -6.39 -0.29
N ALA A 77 8.99 -6.89 -1.49
CA ALA A 77 9.37 -6.18 -2.72
C ALA A 77 8.64 -4.83 -2.89
N TRP A 78 7.59 -4.61 -2.09
CA TRP A 78 6.84 -3.35 -2.06
C TRP A 78 7.19 -2.48 -0.84
N ASP A 79 8.20 -2.85 -0.04
CA ASP A 79 8.73 -1.94 0.97
C ASP A 79 9.53 -0.81 0.30
N LEU A 80 9.04 0.42 0.43
CA LEU A 80 9.65 1.61 -0.15
C LEU A 80 11.09 1.85 0.35
N GLN A 81 11.45 1.34 1.53
CA GLN A 81 12.82 1.40 2.06
C GLN A 81 13.81 0.63 1.17
N HIS A 82 13.33 -0.36 0.41
CA HIS A 82 14.10 -1.17 -0.51
C HIS A 82 13.97 -0.73 -1.97
N ALA A 83 13.26 0.37 -2.26
CA ALA A 83 12.97 0.82 -3.62
C ALA A 83 14.22 0.95 -4.50
N ALA A 84 15.32 1.53 -3.97
CA ALA A 84 16.56 1.67 -4.74
C ALA A 84 17.24 0.33 -5.06
N ALA A 85 17.20 -0.63 -4.14
CA ALA A 85 17.76 -1.96 -4.38
C ALA A 85 16.93 -2.73 -5.42
N ILE A 86 15.61 -2.66 -5.29
CA ILE A 86 14.65 -3.36 -6.16
C ILE A 86 14.68 -2.81 -7.58
N THR A 87 14.60 -1.48 -7.72
CA THR A 87 14.69 -0.82 -9.04
C THR A 87 16.03 -1.11 -9.72
N GLY A 88 17.13 -1.13 -8.98
CA GLY A 88 18.45 -1.53 -9.51
C GLY A 88 18.48 -2.99 -9.96
N HIS A 89 17.93 -3.90 -9.14
CA HIS A 89 17.87 -5.33 -9.46
C HIS A 89 17.06 -5.63 -10.73
N TYR A 90 15.91 -4.97 -10.90
CA TYR A 90 15.02 -5.21 -12.03
C TYR A 90 15.24 -4.29 -13.23
N LEU A 91 16.24 -3.40 -13.19
CA LEU A 91 16.49 -2.41 -14.24
C LEU A 91 16.64 -3.05 -15.63
N ALA A 92 17.29 -4.22 -15.69
CA ALA A 92 17.53 -4.96 -16.93
C ALA A 92 16.25 -5.48 -17.61
N HIS A 93 15.11 -5.51 -16.91
CA HIS A 93 13.82 -5.90 -17.49
C HIS A 93 13.12 -4.76 -18.24
N ILE A 94 13.65 -3.54 -18.18
CA ILE A 94 13.12 -2.40 -18.94
C ILE A 94 13.68 -2.46 -20.37
N ALA A 95 12.84 -2.88 -21.31
CA ALA A 95 13.24 -3.08 -22.70
C ALA A 95 13.65 -1.79 -23.42
N ASP A 96 13.04 -0.66 -23.08
CA ASP A 96 13.37 0.64 -23.67
C ASP A 96 14.61 1.24 -22.99
N PRO A 97 15.72 1.45 -23.71
CA PRO A 97 16.96 1.94 -23.12
C PRO A 97 16.85 3.36 -22.54
N GLY A 98 16.01 4.22 -23.13
CA GLY A 98 15.78 5.57 -22.64
C GLY A 98 15.04 5.58 -21.32
N ARG A 99 14.02 4.73 -21.17
CA ARG A 99 13.30 4.53 -19.91
C ARG A 99 14.19 3.89 -18.85
N ALA A 100 15.02 2.91 -19.22
CA ALA A 100 15.97 2.30 -18.30
C ALA A 100 16.96 3.35 -17.76
N ALA A 101 17.51 4.18 -18.65
CA ALA A 101 18.41 5.27 -18.27
C ALA A 101 17.72 6.30 -17.36
N LEU A 102 16.46 6.68 -17.66
CA LEU A 102 15.69 7.60 -16.83
C LEU A 102 15.43 7.03 -15.42
N VAL A 103 15.03 5.76 -15.33
CA VAL A 103 14.81 5.08 -14.04
C VAL A 103 16.10 5.01 -13.24
N ASP A 104 17.23 4.67 -13.86
CA ASP A 104 18.52 4.63 -13.17
C ASP A 104 18.96 6.01 -12.71
N GLN A 105 18.75 7.06 -13.52
CA GLN A 105 19.03 8.43 -13.12
C GLN A 105 18.23 8.83 -11.87
N LEU A 106 16.92 8.57 -11.84
CA LEU A 106 16.08 8.86 -10.67
C LEU A 106 16.50 8.06 -9.44
N ARG A 107 16.88 6.79 -9.64
CA ARG A 107 17.40 5.91 -8.58
C ARG A 107 18.70 6.46 -7.99
N GLN A 108 19.63 6.91 -8.83
CA GLN A 108 20.90 7.50 -8.39
C GLN A 108 20.67 8.84 -7.67
N GLN A 109 19.75 9.66 -8.15
CA GLN A 109 19.36 10.90 -7.47
C GLN A 109 18.78 10.61 -6.07
N PHE A 110 17.88 9.63 -5.96
CA PHE A 110 17.36 9.21 -4.65
C PHE A 110 18.47 8.76 -3.70
N LEU A 111 19.45 7.99 -4.18
CA LEU A 111 20.58 7.52 -3.38
C LEU A 111 21.50 8.66 -2.92
N ALA A 112 21.69 9.69 -3.74
CA ALA A 112 22.51 10.85 -3.42
C ALA A 112 21.80 11.81 -2.46
N ASP A 113 20.53 12.11 -2.71
CA ASP A 113 19.84 13.25 -2.11
C ASP A 113 18.89 12.86 -0.97
N ALA A 114 18.25 11.68 -1.03
CA ALA A 114 17.20 11.29 -0.08
C ALA A 114 17.64 10.17 0.88
N ALA A 115 18.31 9.14 0.36
CA ALA A 115 18.73 7.98 1.14
C ALA A 115 19.58 8.31 2.38
N PRO A 116 20.51 9.29 2.35
CA PRO A 116 21.30 9.66 3.53
C PRO A 116 20.47 10.20 4.69
N HIS A 117 19.29 10.75 4.41
CA HIS A 117 18.41 11.32 5.44
C HIS A 117 17.46 10.28 6.05
N LEU A 118 17.17 9.17 5.35
CA LEU A 118 16.19 8.17 5.81
C LEU A 118 16.43 7.64 7.23
N PRO A 119 17.68 7.35 7.67
CA PRO A 119 17.93 6.88 9.04
C PRO A 119 17.52 7.88 10.13
N HIS A 120 17.38 9.17 9.78
CA HIS A 120 17.00 10.25 10.69
C HIS A 120 15.51 10.59 10.64
N LEU A 121 14.76 9.98 9.73
CA LEU A 121 13.32 10.19 9.61
C LEU A 121 12.56 9.18 10.46
N ARG A 122 11.37 9.60 10.90
CA ARG A 122 10.42 8.70 11.56
C ARG A 122 9.99 7.61 10.56
N ARG A 123 9.81 6.40 11.08
CA ARG A 123 9.32 5.25 10.32
C ARG A 123 8.07 4.70 11.00
N SER A 124 7.10 4.29 10.21
CA SER A 124 5.87 3.65 10.66
C SER A 124 5.41 2.67 9.60
N LEU A 125 4.45 1.81 9.98
CA LEU A 125 3.62 1.14 9.00
C LEU A 125 2.80 2.18 8.24
N ILE A 126 2.58 1.93 6.96
CA ILE A 126 1.76 2.75 6.08
C ILE A 126 0.88 1.84 5.24
N HIS A 127 -0.24 2.36 4.75
CA HIS A 127 -1.05 1.66 3.75
C HIS A 127 -0.28 1.48 2.43
N SER A 128 0.57 2.46 2.07
CA SER A 128 1.40 2.48 0.87
C SER A 128 0.71 2.52 -0.49
N ASP A 129 -0.63 2.38 -0.57
CA ASP A 129 -1.36 2.32 -1.84
C ASP A 129 -2.76 2.93 -1.79
N ALA A 130 -2.90 4.07 -1.10
CA ALA A 130 -4.14 4.84 -1.05
C ALA A 130 -4.39 5.62 -2.36
N ASN A 131 -4.37 4.93 -3.49
CA ASN A 131 -4.71 5.48 -4.81
C ASN A 131 -6.22 5.76 -4.93
N ASP A 132 -6.63 6.42 -6.01
CA ASP A 132 -8.01 6.84 -6.20
C ASP A 132 -8.99 5.69 -6.43
N TYR A 133 -8.53 4.46 -6.68
CA TYR A 133 -9.35 3.26 -6.72
C TYR A 133 -9.45 2.51 -5.38
N ASN A 134 -8.48 2.71 -4.51
CA ASN A 134 -8.42 2.11 -3.17
C ASN A 134 -9.04 2.99 -2.06
N VAL A 135 -9.36 4.25 -2.39
CA VAL A 135 -10.12 5.16 -1.52
C VAL A 135 -11.61 5.12 -1.87
N LEU A 136 -12.45 4.69 -0.93
CA LEU A 136 -13.90 4.73 -1.06
C LEU A 136 -14.48 6.05 -0.54
N VAL A 137 -15.48 6.57 -1.25
CA VAL A 137 -16.18 7.82 -0.94
C VAL A 137 -17.67 7.58 -0.82
N HIS A 138 -18.27 8.16 0.21
CA HIS A 138 -19.72 8.23 0.41
C HIS A 138 -20.08 9.63 0.91
N ASN A 139 -21.14 10.24 0.37
CA ASN A 139 -21.62 11.58 0.77
C ASN A 139 -20.53 12.67 0.89
N GLN A 140 -19.63 12.75 -0.10
CA GLN A 140 -18.50 13.71 -0.14
C GLN A 140 -17.48 13.57 1.01
N ALA A 141 -17.38 12.39 1.62
CA ALA A 141 -16.38 12.05 2.62
C ALA A 141 -15.74 10.68 2.31
N VAL A 142 -14.49 10.50 2.73
CA VAL A 142 -13.84 9.17 2.68
C VAL A 142 -14.61 8.24 3.60
N SER A 143 -15.05 7.10 3.07
CA SER A 143 -15.81 6.09 3.80
C SER A 143 -15.02 4.80 4.05
N GLY A 144 -13.89 4.62 3.37
CA GLY A 144 -13.03 3.46 3.59
C GLY A 144 -11.77 3.49 2.75
N LEU A 145 -10.81 2.68 3.19
CA LEU A 145 -9.63 2.29 2.44
C LEU A 145 -9.68 0.77 2.23
N ILE A 146 -9.27 0.33 1.06
CA ILE A 146 -9.20 -1.08 0.65
C ILE A 146 -7.84 -1.38 0.02
N ASP A 147 -7.61 -2.67 -0.23
CA ASP A 147 -6.29 -3.25 -0.56
C ASP A 147 -5.30 -3.23 0.62
#